data_AF-A0A845MBM9-F1
#
_entry.id   AF-A0A845MBM9-F1
#
_cell.length_a   1.000
_cell.length_b   1.000
_cell.length_c   1.000
_cell.angle_alpha   90.00
_cell.angle_beta   90.00
_cell.angle_gamma   90.00
#
_symmetry.space_group_name_H-M   'P 1'
#
loop_
_entity.id
_entity.type
_entity.pdbx_description
1 polymer ?
#
loop_
_entity_poly.entity_id
_entity_poly.type
_entity_poly.pdbx_seq_one_letter_code
_entity_poly.pdbx_strand_id
1 'polypeptide(L)'
;MTPFGPENRRVHRRVVMEKDTRICHGGGAARARILNISAGGAGLQMEMRLPDSTEITVEIENIGLIPARIVRQMADGVAVKFEFSEEKEQQLIRQIAGLVARKRREQFHVVS
;
A
#
# COMPACT_ATOMS: atom_id res chain seq x y z
N MET A 1 -16.25 31.82 10.12
CA MET A 1 -16.56 30.48 9.56
C MET A 1 -15.41 30.07 8.66
N THR A 2 -14.54 29.18 9.15
CA THR A 2 -13.36 28.68 8.42
C THR A 2 -13.79 27.48 7.57
N PRO A 3 -13.44 27.40 6.26
CA PRO A 3 -13.76 26.22 5.47
C PRO A 3 -12.74 25.12 5.80
N PHE A 4 -13.10 24.19 6.70
CA PHE A 4 -12.42 22.91 6.80
C PHE A 4 -12.89 21.99 5.66
N GLY A 5 -12.41 22.24 4.44
CA GLY A 5 -12.35 21.17 3.45
C GLY A 5 -11.39 20.10 3.98
N PRO A 6 -11.62 18.80 3.76
CA PRO A 6 -10.66 17.79 4.16
C PRO A 6 -9.40 18.01 3.34
N GLU A 7 -8.43 18.71 3.93
CA GLU A 7 -7.10 18.84 3.38
C GLU A 7 -6.62 17.41 3.13
N ASN A 8 -6.51 17.04 1.86
CA ASN A 8 -6.09 15.73 1.45
C ASN A 8 -4.60 15.61 1.80
N ARG A 9 -4.32 15.31 3.08
CA ARG A 9 -3.00 15.21 3.73
C ARG A 9 -2.18 14.02 3.23
N ARG A 10 -2.43 13.59 1.99
CA ARG A 10 -1.73 12.48 1.34
C ARG A 10 -0.49 13.04 0.67
N VAL A 11 0.63 12.93 1.38
CA VAL A 11 1.95 13.34 0.90
C VAL A 11 2.40 12.56 -0.34
N HIS A 12 1.95 11.30 -0.49
CA HIS A 12 2.39 10.43 -1.58
C HIS A 12 1.25 9.98 -2.49
N ARG A 13 1.50 10.03 -3.81
CA ARG A 13 0.58 9.53 -4.84
C ARG A 13 0.45 8.02 -4.75
N ARG A 14 -0.80 7.52 -4.79
CA ARG A 14 -1.10 6.08 -4.81
C ARG A 14 -1.13 5.54 -6.22
N VAL A 15 -0.59 4.34 -6.40
CA VAL A 15 -0.66 3.56 -7.63
C VAL A 15 -1.57 2.37 -7.37
N VAL A 16 -2.58 2.22 -8.21
CA VAL A 16 -3.44 1.03 -8.21
C VAL A 16 -2.64 -0.13 -8.76
N MET A 17 -2.44 -1.14 -7.92
CA MET A 17 -1.78 -2.38 -8.27
C MET A 17 -2.48 -3.49 -7.52
N GLU A 18 -3.17 -4.35 -8.25
CA GLU A 18 -3.86 -5.53 -7.73
C GLU A 18 -2.83 -6.66 -7.73
N LYS A 19 -2.20 -6.89 -6.57
CA LYS A 19 -1.11 -7.86 -6.45
C LYS A 19 -1.25 -8.70 -5.20
N ASP A 20 -1.26 -10.02 -5.36
CA ASP A 20 -1.31 -10.94 -4.23
C ASP A 20 -0.02 -10.82 -3.39
N THR A 21 -0.19 -10.91 -2.08
CA THR A 21 0.86 -10.72 -1.06
C THR A 21 0.57 -11.60 0.15
N ARG A 22 1.52 -11.66 1.09
CA ARG A 22 1.37 -12.27 2.40
C ARG A 22 1.50 -11.21 3.47
N ILE A 23 0.66 -11.33 4.49
CA ILE A 23 0.79 -10.59 5.74
C ILE A 23 1.17 -11.54 6.85
N CYS A 24 2.05 -11.10 7.75
CA CYS A 24 2.41 -11.85 8.96
C CYS A 24 1.91 -11.09 10.19
N HIS A 25 1.26 -11.81 11.10
CA HIS A 25 0.77 -11.29 12.37
C HIS A 25 0.75 -12.40 13.43
N GLY A 26 1.19 -12.10 14.65
CA GLY A 26 1.14 -13.05 15.78
C GLY A 26 1.89 -14.38 15.55
N GLY A 27 2.90 -14.40 14.69
CA GLY A 27 3.65 -15.61 14.32
C GLY A 27 3.03 -16.44 13.19
N GLY A 28 1.84 -16.06 12.69
CA GLY A 28 1.20 -16.68 11.53
C GLY A 28 1.31 -15.82 10.27
N ALA A 29 1.10 -16.44 9.10
CA ALA A 29 1.00 -15.75 7.81
C ALA A 29 -0.38 -15.97 7.18
N ALA A 30 -0.96 -14.92 6.62
CA ALA A 30 -2.22 -14.95 5.89
C ALA A 30 -2.07 -14.35 4.49
N ARG A 31 -2.89 -14.83 3.54
CA ARG A 31 -2.92 -14.27 2.19
C ARG A 31 -3.68 -12.94 2.21
N ALA A 32 -3.18 -11.99 1.44
CA ALA A 32 -3.83 -10.72 1.19
C ALA A 32 -3.55 -10.27 -0.25
N ARG A 33 -4.22 -9.21 -0.69
CA ARG A 33 -3.98 -8.56 -1.97
C ARG A 33 -3.77 -7.07 -1.77
N ILE A 34 -2.67 -6.53 -2.27
CA ILE A 34 -2.48 -5.09 -2.38
C ILE A 34 -3.47 -4.60 -3.44
N LEU A 35 -4.26 -3.58 -3.11
CA LEU A 35 -5.18 -2.91 -4.04
C LEU A 35 -4.57 -1.61 -4.57
N ASN A 36 -3.84 -0.92 -3.71
CA ASN A 36 -3.12 0.30 -4.03
C ASN A 36 -1.95 0.49 -3.06
N ILE A 37 -0.89 1.13 -3.54
CA ILE A 37 0.31 1.41 -2.75
C ILE A 37 0.75 2.86 -2.94
N SER A 38 1.31 3.47 -1.91
CA SER A 38 2.13 4.68 -1.97
C SER A 38 3.38 4.50 -1.10
N ALA A 39 4.29 5.47 -1.15
CA ALA A 39 5.48 5.47 -0.30
C ALA A 39 5.18 5.50 1.21
N GLY A 40 3.95 5.81 1.62
CA GLY A 40 3.56 5.84 3.05
C GLY A 40 2.64 4.71 3.50
N GLY A 41 2.07 3.91 2.59
CA GLY A 41 1.11 2.88 2.98
C GLY A 41 0.43 2.17 1.81
N ALA A 42 -0.44 1.22 2.14
CA ALA A 42 -1.20 0.46 1.16
C ALA A 42 -2.65 0.24 1.60
N GLY A 43 -3.52 -0.02 0.63
CA GLY A 43 -4.80 -0.69 0.87
C GLY A 43 -4.63 -2.18 0.61
N LEU A 44 -5.01 -3.01 1.57
CA LEU A 44 -4.94 -4.46 1.50
C LEU A 44 -6.35 -5.05 1.54
N GLN A 45 -6.64 -5.95 0.61
CA GLN A 45 -7.79 -6.84 0.68
C GLN A 45 -7.39 -8.13 1.38
N MET A 46 -8.17 -8.55 2.38
CA MET A 46 -7.94 -9.78 3.14
C MET A 46 -9.23 -10.22 3.82
N GLU A 47 -9.39 -11.53 4.02
CA GLU A 47 -10.58 -12.09 4.72
C GLU A 47 -10.48 -11.93 6.24
N MET A 48 -9.27 -11.92 6.78
CA MET A 48 -9.03 -11.74 8.21
C MET A 48 -9.32 -10.29 8.61
N ARG A 49 -10.19 -10.09 9.61
CA ARG A 49 -10.38 -8.79 10.23
C ARG A 49 -9.45 -8.64 11.43
N LEU A 50 -8.49 -7.72 11.30
CA LEU A 50 -7.59 -7.32 12.38
C LEU A 50 -8.04 -5.96 12.93
N PRO A 51 -7.96 -5.73 14.25
CA PRO A 51 -8.29 -4.45 14.85
C PRO A 51 -7.49 -3.28 14.27
N ASP A 52 -8.04 -2.07 14.41
CA ASP A 52 -7.25 -0.87 14.15
C ASP A 52 -6.06 -0.82 15.13
N SER A 53 -4.98 -0.17 14.70
CA SER A 53 -3.69 -0.14 15.39
C SER A 53 -2.91 -1.45 15.47
N THR A 54 -3.41 -2.57 14.92
CA THR A 54 -2.63 -3.80 14.89
C THR A 54 -1.38 -3.67 14.03
N GLU A 55 -0.26 -4.13 14.58
CA GLU A 55 1.02 -4.26 13.88
C GLU A 55 1.06 -5.55 13.08
N ILE A 56 1.47 -5.45 11.83
CA ILE A 56 1.59 -6.53 10.88
C ILE A 56 2.90 -6.37 10.10
N THR A 57 3.32 -7.41 9.40
CA THR A 57 4.38 -7.33 8.41
C THR A 57 3.80 -7.66 7.04
N VAL A 58 4.03 -6.82 6.04
CA VAL A 58 3.55 -7.02 4.66
C VAL A 58 4.73 -7.43 3.78
N GLU A 59 4.58 -8.51 3.02
CA GLU A 59 5.57 -8.94 2.03
C GLU A 59 5.36 -8.19 0.71
N ILE A 60 6.25 -7.25 0.41
CA ILE A 60 6.20 -6.48 -0.84
C ILE A 60 7.26 -7.04 -1.80
N GLU A 61 6.83 -7.53 -2.95
CA GLU A 61 7.74 -8.08 -3.96
C GLU A 61 8.85 -7.08 -4.32
N ASN A 62 10.10 -7.56 -4.39
CA ASN A 62 11.31 -6.78 -4.69
C ASN A 62 11.72 -5.73 -3.62
N ILE A 63 11.04 -5.70 -2.47
CA ILE A 63 11.43 -4.89 -1.30
C ILE A 63 11.63 -5.79 -0.08
N GLY A 64 10.77 -6.79 0.09
CA GLY A 64 10.79 -7.75 1.19
C GLY A 64 9.74 -7.47 2.26
N LEU A 65 10.07 -7.85 3.49
CA LEU A 65 9.18 -7.73 4.65
C LEU A 65 9.18 -6.30 5.20
N ILE A 66 8.00 -5.70 5.22
CA ILE A 66 7.78 -4.32 5.64
C ILE A 66 6.85 -4.28 6.86
N PRO A 67 7.32 -3.82 8.02
CA PRO A 67 6.47 -3.54 9.16
C PRO A 67 5.42 -2.48 8.80
N ALA A 68 4.19 -2.70 9.26
CA ALA A 68 3.07 -1.81 8.98
C ALA A 68 2.05 -1.84 10.11
N ARG A 69 1.30 -0.75 10.23
CA ARG A 69 0.23 -0.62 11.21
C ARG A 69 -1.10 -0.37 10.53
N ILE A 70 -2.14 -1.06 10.98
CA ILE A 70 -3.51 -0.83 10.51
C ILE A 70 -4.00 0.54 11.01
N VAL A 71 -4.40 1.40 10.08
CA VAL A 71 -4.85 2.77 10.38
C VAL A 71 -6.35 2.97 10.19
N ARG A 72 -7.04 2.04 9.50
CA ARG A 72 -8.50 1.99 9.39
C ARG A 72 -8.96 0.70 8.70
N GLN A 73 -10.18 0.31 8.99
CA GLN A 73 -10.92 -0.71 8.24
C GLN A 73 -11.42 -0.21 6.87
N MET A 74 -11.63 -1.13 5.94
CA MET A 74 -12.27 -0.94 4.64
C MET A 74 -13.35 -2.02 4.45
N ALA A 75 -14.20 -1.88 3.41
CA ALA A 75 -15.26 -2.86 3.14
C ALA A 75 -14.68 -4.28 2.96
N ASP A 76 -13.64 -4.39 2.13
CA ASP A 76 -13.02 -5.66 1.73
C ASP A 76 -11.61 -5.86 2.32
N GLY A 77 -11.27 -5.20 3.43
CA GLY A 77 -9.96 -5.35 4.06
C GLY A 77 -9.57 -4.16 4.93
N VAL A 78 -8.32 -3.72 4.83
CA VAL A 78 -7.74 -2.70 5.72
C VAL A 78 -6.81 -1.74 4.99
N ALA A 79 -6.69 -0.51 5.50
CA ALA A 79 -5.61 0.38 5.09
C ALA A 79 -4.50 0.35 6.13
N VAL A 80 -3.26 0.29 5.66
CA VAL A 80 -2.07 0.21 6.49
C VAL A 80 -1.14 1.38 6.21
N LYS A 81 -0.44 1.82 7.26
CA LYS A 81 0.69 2.73 7.16
C LYS A 81 1.96 1.92 7.32
N PHE A 82 2.91 2.11 6.42
CA PHE A 82 4.19 1.42 6.50
C PHE A 82 5.12 2.10 7.50
N GLU A 83 6.00 1.29 8.08
CA GLU A 83 7.06 1.71 8.98
C GLU A 83 8.39 1.33 8.34
N PHE A 84 9.07 2.33 7.76
CA PHE A 84 10.29 2.15 6.96
C PHE A 84 11.51 2.75 7.65
N SER A 85 12.69 2.25 7.29
CA SER A 85 13.91 3.06 7.26
C SER A 85 13.94 3.93 6.01
N GLU A 86 14.68 5.04 6.03
CA GLU A 86 14.81 5.94 4.86
C GLU A 86 15.22 5.18 3.59
N GLU A 87 16.12 4.20 3.69
CA GLU A 87 16.57 3.38 2.56
C GLU A 87 15.43 2.58 1.91
N LYS A 88 14.60 1.92 2.72
CA LYS A 88 13.45 1.13 2.23
C LYS A 88 12.38 2.03 1.61
N GLU A 89 12.16 3.21 2.20
CA GLU A 89 11.23 4.20 1.65
C GLU A 89 11.69 4.65 0.24
N GLN A 90 12.97 4.98 0.08
CA GLN A 90 13.54 5.39 -1.20
C GLN A 90 13.46 4.28 -2.26
N GLN A 91 13.68 3.02 -1.87
CA GLN A 91 13.52 1.88 -2.77
C GLN A 91 12.07 1.72 -3.23
N LEU A 92 11.09 1.84 -2.32
CA LEU A 92 9.67 1.79 -2.67
C LEU A 92 9.30 2.94 -3.62
N ILE A 93 9.76 4.16 -3.35
CA ILE A 93 9.54 5.32 -4.22
C ILE A 93 10.05 5.05 -5.64
N ARG A 94 11.28 4.55 -5.78
CA ARG A 94 11.87 4.20 -7.09
C ARG A 94 11.03 3.15 -7.83
N GLN A 95 10.54 2.13 -7.13
CA GLN A 95 9.72 1.08 -7.75
C GLN A 95 8.34 1.58 -8.17
N ILE A 96 7.68 2.36 -7.32
CA ILE A 96 6.41 3.01 -7.65
C ILE A 96 6.58 3.91 -8.88
N ALA A 97 7.65 4.71 -8.95
CA ALA A 97 7.95 5.54 -10.11
C ALA A 97 8.13 4.70 -11.39
N GLY A 98 8.85 3.58 -11.31
CA GLY A 98 9.00 2.64 -12.43
C GLY A 98 7.67 2.04 -12.90
N LEU A 99 6.81 1.63 -11.98
CA LEU A 99 5.47 1.11 -12.28
C LEU A 99 4.58 2.16 -12.96
N VAL A 100 4.62 3.41 -12.49
CA VAL A 100 3.86 4.52 -13.11
C VAL A 100 4.35 4.79 -14.53
N ALA A 101 5.67 4.84 -14.73
CA ALA A 101 6.25 5.07 -16.04
C ALA A 101 5.87 3.96 -17.03
N ARG A 102 5.83 2.70 -16.58
CA ARG A 102 5.41 1.55 -17.40
C ARG A 102 3.91 1.61 -17.75
N LYS A 103 3.04 1.81 -16.75
CA LYS A 103 1.58 1.93 -16.97
C LYS A 103 1.23 3.06 -17.94
N ARG A 104 1.93 4.20 -17.87
CA ARG A 104 1.74 5.29 -18.83
C ARG A 104 2.01 4.82 -20.26
N ARG A 105 3.14 4.15 -20.51
CA ARG A 105 3.48 3.63 -21.85
C ARG A 105 2.45 2.62 -22.37
N GLU A 106 1.91 1.77 -21.51
CA GLU A 106 0.89 0.78 -21.87
C GLU A 106 -0.46 1.43 -22.19
N GLN A 107 -0.85 2.49 -21.48
CA GLN A 107 -2.10 3.23 -21.74
C GLN A 107 -2.09 4.03 -23.06
N PHE A 108 -0.91 4.43 -23.56
CA PHE A 108 -0.80 5.10 -24.86
C PHE A 108 -0.76 4.13 -26.06
N HIS A 109 -0.83 2.81 -25.84
CA HIS A 109 -0.79 1.81 -26.92
C HIS A 109 -2.17 1.27 -27.35
N VAL A 110 -3.26 1.96 -26.98
CA VAL A 110 -4.60 1.72 -27.58
C VAL A 110 -4.91 2.86 -28.55
N VAL A 111 -4.36 2.75 -29.75
CA VAL A 111 -4.92 3.41 -30.93
C VAL A 111 -4.67 2.51 -32.14
N SER A 112 -5.74 1.84 -32.58
CA SER A 112 -6.04 1.50 -33.98
C SER A 112 -7.53 1.22 -34.06
#